data_AF-A0A0F9IM93-F1
#
_entry.id   AF-A0A0F9IM93-F1
#
_cell.length_a   1.000
_cell.length_b   1.000
_cell.length_c   1.000
_cell.angle_alpha   90.00
_cell.angle_beta   90.00
_cell.angle_gamma   90.00
#
_symmetry.space_group_name_H-M   'P 1'
#
loop_
_entity.id
_entity.type
_entity.pdbx_description
1 polymer ?
#
loop_
_entity_poly.entity_id
_entity_poly.type
_entity_poly.pdbx_seq_one_letter_code
_entity_poly.pdbx_strand_id
1 'polypeptide(L)'
;FQALITAHQKDDLAETVLKRFLEGANIFSLTSMQKVSKFDNFTIFRPLLDESKKDILAYLNQNNISYYIDSTNENTKFLRAKMRKDIFPFLQKNFNKQILDNLAQISSYSLELNSYLETKTSKIFEKMKISPFGLYIDLNECDQSLELKFIIKKIAKLKDIDLSRNILQKLVLWLLEKKPNLRLNLKNGDIFVDRGYLFILKNDFKTLKRKILVKEKNFDFGIWQVRVTKIKNNDDMKFSLSNWQNLFSNSLSIYLPENKYYMNYPIASKYLKKLWENKKVPAFLRRQVPIVCSENKETYDFLSGKNFKLKHKNIFKIVIKLK
;
A
#
# COMPACT_ATOMS: atom_id res chain seq x y z
N PHE A 1 0.61 -19.06 24.85
CA PHE A 1 0.31 -20.16 23.89
C PHE A 1 0.79 -19.77 22.50
N GLN A 2 1.39 -20.70 21.75
CA GLN A 2 1.90 -20.45 20.39
C GLN A 2 0.89 -20.84 19.29
N ALA A 3 -0.12 -21.63 19.64
CA ALA A 3 -1.17 -22.09 18.73
C ALA A 3 -2.53 -22.19 19.43
N LEU A 4 -3.61 -22.03 18.65
CA LEU A 4 -5.00 -22.21 19.04
C LEU A 4 -5.65 -23.20 18.06
N ILE A 5 -6.28 -24.25 18.57
CA ILE A 5 -7.04 -25.20 17.74
C ILE A 5 -8.53 -24.91 17.96
N THR A 6 -9.30 -24.81 16.89
CA THR A 6 -10.74 -24.55 16.94
C THR A 6 -11.51 -25.59 16.15
N ALA A 7 -12.70 -25.96 16.62
CA ALA A 7 -13.59 -26.91 15.97
C ALA A 7 -14.49 -26.25 14.90
N HIS A 8 -13.97 -25.22 14.20
CA HIS A 8 -14.70 -24.64 13.07
C HIS A 8 -14.84 -25.67 11.96
N GLN A 9 -16.04 -25.77 11.40
CA GLN A 9 -16.42 -26.76 10.41
C GLN A 9 -16.97 -26.13 9.11
N LYS A 10 -17.30 -26.96 8.12
CA LYS A 10 -17.67 -26.52 6.76
C LYS A 10 -18.89 -25.59 6.71
N ASP A 11 -19.90 -25.85 7.52
CA ASP A 11 -21.09 -25.00 7.62
C ASP A 11 -20.74 -23.63 8.22
N ASP A 12 -19.79 -23.54 9.18
CA ASP A 12 -19.33 -22.26 9.73
C ASP A 12 -18.60 -21.42 8.65
N LEU A 13 -17.86 -22.11 7.77
CA LEU A 13 -17.23 -21.50 6.60
C LEU A 13 -18.32 -20.92 5.68
N ALA A 14 -19.33 -21.71 5.33
CA ALA A 14 -20.45 -21.29 4.48
C ALA A 14 -21.22 -20.11 5.08
N GLU A 15 -21.51 -20.12 6.39
CA GLU A 15 -22.11 -18.97 7.10
C GLU A 15 -21.29 -17.71 6.96
N THR A 16 -19.97 -17.84 7.14
CA THR A 16 -19.06 -16.69 7.08
C THR A 16 -18.94 -16.16 5.65
N VAL A 17 -18.92 -17.03 4.64
CA VAL A 17 -18.95 -16.64 3.22
C VAL A 17 -20.24 -15.91 2.89
N LEU A 18 -21.41 -16.47 3.25
CA LEU A 18 -22.71 -15.85 2.97
C LEU A 18 -22.84 -14.51 3.68
N LYS A 19 -22.46 -14.43 4.95
CA LYS A 19 -22.45 -13.16 5.70
C LYS A 19 -21.63 -12.10 4.96
N ARG A 20 -20.38 -12.42 4.59
CA ARG A 20 -19.51 -11.47 3.87
C ARG A 20 -20.10 -11.08 2.53
N PHE A 21 -20.67 -12.03 1.80
CA PHE A 21 -21.35 -11.76 0.53
C PHE A 21 -22.49 -10.76 0.69
N LEU A 22 -23.37 -10.97 1.69
CA LEU A 22 -24.48 -10.05 2.01
C LEU A 22 -24.00 -8.67 2.45
N GLU A 23 -22.83 -8.58 3.10
CA GLU A 23 -22.17 -7.33 3.47
C GLU A 23 -21.47 -6.63 2.27
N GLY A 24 -21.59 -7.18 1.05
CA GLY A 24 -20.99 -6.60 -0.15
C GLY A 24 -19.47 -6.78 -0.21
N ALA A 25 -18.95 -7.82 0.45
CA ALA A 25 -17.54 -8.16 0.42
C ALA A 25 -17.05 -8.38 -1.02
N ASN A 26 -15.76 -8.12 -1.22
CA ASN A 26 -15.13 -8.34 -2.50
C ASN A 26 -14.69 -9.79 -2.65
N ILE A 27 -14.41 -10.21 -3.88
CA ILE A 27 -14.02 -11.59 -4.18
C ILE A 27 -12.79 -12.03 -3.39
N PHE A 28 -11.80 -11.16 -3.13
CA PHE A 28 -10.58 -11.52 -2.38
C PHE A 28 -10.84 -11.77 -0.88
N SER A 29 -11.92 -11.20 -0.34
CA SER A 29 -12.35 -11.39 1.04
C SER A 29 -13.31 -12.57 1.24
N LEU A 30 -13.73 -13.25 0.16
CA LEU A 30 -14.57 -14.45 0.27
C LEU A 30 -13.80 -15.72 0.66
N THR A 31 -12.46 -15.67 0.74
CA THR A 31 -11.61 -16.71 1.35
C THR A 31 -12.02 -17.10 2.77
N SER A 32 -12.79 -16.25 3.45
CA SER A 32 -13.46 -16.56 4.70
C SER A 32 -12.51 -17.07 5.79
N MET A 33 -12.47 -18.39 6.03
CA MET A 33 -11.60 -19.08 6.99
C MET A 33 -10.69 -20.06 6.26
N GLN A 34 -9.46 -20.21 6.75
CA GLN A 34 -8.47 -21.18 6.25
C GLN A 34 -8.16 -22.21 7.34
N LYS A 35 -7.74 -23.42 6.94
CA LYS A 35 -7.30 -24.48 7.86
C LYS A 35 -6.19 -24.02 8.80
N VAL A 36 -5.30 -23.17 8.31
CA VAL A 36 -4.23 -22.55 9.08
C VAL A 36 -4.23 -21.05 8.82
N SER A 37 -4.26 -20.24 9.87
CA SER A 37 -4.18 -18.78 9.76
C SER A 37 -3.36 -18.19 10.90
N LYS A 38 -2.62 -17.10 10.65
CA LYS A 38 -1.90 -16.37 11.70
C LYS A 38 -2.77 -15.25 12.29
N PHE A 39 -2.74 -15.11 13.61
CA PHE A 39 -3.32 -13.99 14.34
C PHE A 39 -2.30 -13.50 15.37
N ASP A 40 -1.83 -12.27 15.21
CA ASP A 40 -0.71 -11.70 15.98
C ASP A 40 0.47 -12.68 16.10
N ASN A 41 0.74 -13.14 17.32
CA ASN A 41 1.89 -14.00 17.65
C ASN A 41 1.52 -15.49 17.74
N PHE A 42 0.32 -15.91 17.34
CA PHE A 42 -0.10 -17.31 17.38
C PHE A 42 -0.74 -17.80 16.09
N THR A 43 -0.70 -19.13 15.91
CA THR A 43 -1.28 -19.81 14.75
C THR A 43 -2.62 -20.44 15.12
N ILE A 44 -3.66 -20.21 14.33
CA ILE A 44 -4.98 -20.82 14.50
C ILE A 44 -5.10 -22.00 13.53
N PHE A 45 -5.39 -23.19 14.07
CA PHE A 45 -5.67 -24.42 13.35
C PHE A 45 -7.16 -24.75 13.37
N ARG A 46 -7.71 -25.16 12.22
CA ARG A 46 -9.11 -25.57 12.01
C ARG A 46 -9.12 -26.93 11.30
N PRO A 47 -8.85 -28.04 12.02
CA PRO A 47 -8.74 -29.36 11.40
C PRO A 47 -10.05 -29.84 10.79
N LEU A 48 -11.19 -29.46 11.37
CA LEU A 48 -12.53 -29.90 10.95
C LEU A 48 -13.16 -29.05 9.83
N LEU A 49 -12.40 -28.12 9.22
CA LEU A 49 -12.98 -27.12 8.31
C LEU A 49 -13.60 -27.70 7.03
N ASP A 50 -13.19 -28.92 6.65
CA ASP A 50 -13.74 -29.64 5.49
C ASP A 50 -14.89 -30.58 5.86
N GLU A 51 -15.08 -30.84 7.15
CA GLU A 51 -16.10 -31.76 7.66
C GLU A 51 -17.44 -31.03 7.81
N SER A 52 -18.53 -31.66 7.38
CA SER A 52 -19.86 -31.09 7.58
C SER A 52 -20.34 -31.33 9.01
N LYS A 53 -21.24 -30.48 9.50
CA LYS A 53 -21.88 -30.73 10.80
C LYS A 53 -22.59 -32.09 10.83
N LYS A 54 -23.17 -32.52 9.70
CA LYS A 54 -23.84 -33.82 9.58
C LYS A 54 -22.86 -34.97 9.81
N ASP A 55 -21.68 -34.92 9.21
CA ASP A 55 -20.67 -35.97 9.32
C ASP A 55 -20.07 -36.02 10.73
N ILE A 56 -19.85 -34.85 11.34
CA ILE A 56 -19.42 -34.75 12.74
C ILE A 56 -20.45 -35.40 13.68
N LEU A 57 -21.75 -35.10 13.50
CA LEU A 57 -22.80 -35.70 14.33
C LEU A 57 -22.92 -37.22 14.11
N ALA A 58 -22.77 -37.68 12.87
CA ALA A 58 -22.76 -39.11 12.58
C ALA A 58 -21.59 -39.82 13.28
N TYR A 59 -20.39 -39.21 13.23
CA TYR A 59 -19.21 -39.72 13.93
C TYR A 59 -19.42 -39.78 15.45
N LEU A 60 -19.96 -38.71 16.06
CA LEU A 60 -20.24 -38.69 17.50
C LEU A 60 -21.24 -39.78 17.90
N ASN A 61 -22.31 -39.97 17.13
CA ASN A 61 -23.30 -41.02 17.37
C ASN A 61 -22.71 -42.43 17.22
N GLN A 62 -21.93 -42.68 16.16
CA GLN A 62 -21.30 -43.97 15.92
C GLN A 62 -20.32 -44.37 17.03
N ASN A 63 -19.66 -43.38 17.65
CA ASN A 63 -18.69 -43.61 18.71
C ASN A 63 -19.27 -43.41 20.12
N ASN A 64 -20.58 -43.19 20.26
CA ASN A 64 -21.25 -42.91 21.53
C ASN A 64 -20.61 -41.76 22.34
N ILE A 65 -20.20 -40.69 21.66
CA ILE A 65 -19.59 -39.52 22.29
C ILE A 65 -20.68 -38.49 22.59
N SER A 66 -20.96 -38.29 23.87
CA SER A 66 -21.88 -37.24 24.34
C SER A 66 -21.30 -35.84 24.13
N TYR A 67 -22.16 -34.89 23.76
CA TYR A 67 -21.80 -33.48 23.61
C TYR A 67 -22.90 -32.57 24.19
N TYR A 68 -22.52 -31.35 24.55
CA TYR A 68 -23.44 -30.36 25.09
C TYR A 68 -24.03 -29.48 23.98
N ILE A 69 -25.33 -29.22 24.05
CA ILE A 69 -26.04 -28.30 23.14
C ILE A 69 -26.34 -27.01 23.90
N ASP A 70 -25.66 -25.93 23.53
CA ASP A 70 -25.89 -24.62 24.12
C ASP A 70 -27.17 -23.99 23.55
N SER A 71 -28.14 -23.76 24.45
CA SER A 71 -29.45 -23.18 24.18
C SER A 71 -29.40 -21.76 23.61
N THR A 72 -28.33 -21.00 23.83
CA THR A 72 -28.17 -19.64 23.29
C THR A 72 -28.00 -19.62 21.76
N ASN A 73 -27.56 -20.74 21.17
CA ASN A 73 -27.42 -20.90 19.71
C ASN A 73 -28.76 -20.89 18.96
N GLU A 74 -29.87 -20.90 19.68
CA GLU A 74 -31.21 -20.97 19.12
C GLU A 74 -31.84 -19.62 18.79
N ASN A 75 -31.23 -18.52 19.25
CA ASN A 75 -31.81 -17.19 19.16
C ASN A 75 -31.63 -16.58 17.76
N THR A 76 -32.68 -16.63 16.94
CA THR A 76 -32.70 -16.13 15.54
C THR A 76 -32.60 -14.61 15.42
N LYS A 77 -32.53 -13.84 16.52
CA LYS A 77 -32.13 -12.43 16.48
C LYS A 77 -30.70 -12.26 15.94
N PHE A 78 -29.84 -13.26 16.14
CA PHE A 78 -28.48 -13.24 15.60
C PHE A 78 -28.43 -13.84 14.19
N LEU A 79 -27.72 -13.15 13.27
CA LEU A 79 -27.65 -13.54 11.86
C LEU A 79 -27.20 -14.98 11.65
N ARG A 80 -26.24 -15.49 12.43
CA ARG A 80 -25.77 -16.89 12.32
C ARG A 80 -26.86 -17.91 12.68
N ALA A 81 -27.56 -17.71 13.80
CA ALA A 81 -28.67 -18.57 14.19
C ALA A 81 -29.80 -18.53 13.14
N LYS A 82 -30.10 -17.33 12.61
CA LYS A 82 -31.05 -17.15 11.51
C LYS A 82 -30.62 -17.87 10.22
N MET A 83 -29.33 -17.82 9.87
CA MET A 83 -28.79 -18.55 8.72
C MET A 83 -28.98 -20.06 8.86
N ARG A 84 -28.70 -20.61 10.04
CA ARG A 84 -28.83 -22.04 10.34
C ARG A 84 -30.28 -22.54 10.36
N LYS A 85 -31.19 -21.80 11.01
CA LYS A 85 -32.58 -22.24 11.22
C LYS A 85 -33.50 -21.92 10.04
N ASP A 86 -33.32 -20.77 9.41
CA ASP A 86 -34.28 -20.26 8.44
C ASP A 86 -33.70 -20.27 7.02
N ILE A 87 -32.54 -19.64 6.82
CA ILE A 87 -32.05 -19.31 5.48
C ILE A 87 -31.52 -20.55 4.74
N PHE A 88 -30.58 -21.31 5.31
CA PHE A 88 -30.05 -22.48 4.62
C PHE A 88 -31.09 -23.58 4.40
N PRO A 89 -31.95 -23.92 5.37
CA PRO A 89 -33.03 -24.89 5.14
C PRO A 89 -34.01 -24.42 4.06
N PHE A 90 -34.38 -23.13 4.07
CA PHE A 90 -35.21 -22.55 3.01
C PHE A 90 -34.54 -22.68 1.64
N LEU A 91 -33.27 -22.30 1.50
CA LEU A 91 -32.58 -22.35 0.22
C LEU A 91 -32.41 -23.79 -0.29
N GLN A 92 -32.05 -24.73 0.59
CA GLN A 92 -31.91 -26.15 0.24
C GLN A 92 -33.25 -26.75 -0.20
N LYS A 93 -34.32 -26.50 0.56
CA LYS A 93 -35.67 -27.03 0.27
C LYS A 93 -36.26 -26.50 -1.03
N ASN A 94 -36.12 -25.19 -1.30
CA ASN A 94 -36.80 -24.55 -2.43
C ASN A 94 -36.00 -24.60 -3.74
N PHE A 95 -34.66 -24.65 -3.68
CA PHE A 95 -33.83 -24.66 -4.89
C PHE A 95 -33.19 -26.02 -5.18
N ASN A 96 -33.27 -26.98 -4.24
CA ASN A 96 -32.64 -28.30 -4.33
C ASN A 96 -31.16 -28.22 -4.72
N LYS A 97 -30.43 -27.31 -4.03
CA LYS A 97 -29.00 -27.08 -4.25
C LYS A 97 -28.19 -27.37 -2.99
N GLN A 98 -26.97 -27.84 -3.18
CA GLN A 98 -25.96 -28.01 -2.16
C GLN A 98 -25.33 -26.65 -1.77
N ILE A 99 -26.13 -25.75 -1.20
CA ILE A 99 -25.72 -24.35 -0.96
C ILE A 99 -24.49 -24.24 -0.05
N LEU A 100 -24.40 -25.07 0.98
CA LEU A 100 -23.24 -25.08 1.90
C LEU A 100 -21.95 -25.44 1.15
N ASP A 101 -22.01 -26.50 0.33
CA ASP A 101 -20.88 -26.96 -0.48
C ASP A 101 -20.47 -25.91 -1.52
N ASN A 102 -21.45 -25.31 -2.21
CA ASN A 102 -21.21 -24.25 -3.18
C ASN A 102 -20.53 -23.03 -2.54
N LEU A 103 -20.95 -22.61 -1.34
CA LEU A 103 -20.35 -21.49 -0.62
C LEU A 103 -18.92 -21.82 -0.16
N ALA A 104 -18.69 -23.04 0.34
CA ALA A 104 -17.35 -23.52 0.68
C ALA A 104 -16.43 -23.55 -0.57
N GLN A 105 -16.95 -23.99 -1.71
CA GLN A 105 -16.23 -24.01 -2.98
C GLN A 105 -15.87 -22.60 -3.48
N ILE A 106 -16.77 -21.62 -3.36
CA ILE A 106 -16.46 -20.20 -3.66
C ILE A 106 -15.32 -19.68 -2.78
N SER A 107 -15.28 -20.08 -1.50
CA SER A 107 -14.16 -19.74 -0.61
C SER A 107 -12.84 -20.32 -1.11
N SER A 108 -12.85 -21.57 -1.60
CA SER A 108 -11.69 -22.22 -2.21
C SER A 108 -11.22 -21.50 -3.47
N TYR A 109 -12.12 -21.17 -4.40
CA TYR A 109 -11.78 -20.41 -5.61
C TYR A 109 -11.26 -19.00 -5.31
N SER A 110 -11.83 -18.34 -4.29
CA SER A 110 -11.32 -17.06 -3.81
C SER A 110 -9.88 -17.18 -3.29
N LEU A 111 -9.55 -18.28 -2.62
CA LEU A 111 -8.21 -18.54 -2.11
C LEU A 111 -7.22 -18.80 -3.24
N GLU A 112 -7.61 -19.63 -4.20
CA GLU A 112 -6.82 -19.90 -5.41
C GLU A 112 -6.53 -18.61 -6.18
N LEU A 113 -7.56 -17.78 -6.40
CA LEU A 113 -7.41 -16.48 -7.06
C LEU A 113 -6.45 -15.56 -6.30
N ASN A 114 -6.55 -15.51 -4.98
CA ASN A 114 -5.63 -14.73 -4.15
C ASN A 114 -4.19 -15.23 -4.33
N SER A 115 -3.95 -16.54 -4.23
CA SER A 115 -2.61 -17.12 -4.42
C SER A 115 -2.02 -16.83 -5.80
N TYR A 116 -2.85 -16.93 -6.85
CA TYR A 116 -2.46 -16.55 -8.20
C TYR A 116 -2.06 -15.07 -8.29
N LEU A 117 -2.88 -14.16 -7.76
CA LEU A 117 -2.60 -12.73 -7.77
C LEU A 117 -1.39 -12.35 -6.90
N GLU A 118 -1.18 -13.02 -5.77
CA GLU A 118 0.03 -12.86 -4.96
C GLU A 118 1.28 -13.20 -5.77
N THR A 119 1.25 -14.33 -6.47
CA THR A 119 2.37 -14.78 -7.31
C THR A 119 2.61 -13.81 -8.45
N LYS A 120 1.55 -13.43 -9.18
CA LYS A 120 1.63 -12.52 -10.33
C LYS A 120 2.12 -11.13 -9.96
N THR A 121 1.68 -10.60 -8.82
CA THR A 121 1.98 -9.22 -8.39
C THR A 121 3.24 -9.09 -7.53
N SER A 122 3.89 -10.20 -7.17
CA SER A 122 5.11 -10.26 -6.35
C SER A 122 6.20 -9.27 -6.83
N LYS A 123 6.58 -9.34 -8.11
CA LYS A 123 7.59 -8.47 -8.74
C LYS A 123 7.22 -6.99 -8.70
N ILE A 124 5.92 -6.67 -8.71
CA ILE A 124 5.44 -5.29 -8.62
C ILE A 124 5.61 -4.78 -7.18
N PHE A 125 5.33 -5.62 -6.18
CA PHE A 125 5.57 -5.29 -4.78
C PHE A 125 7.06 -5.09 -4.44
N GLU A 126 7.99 -5.74 -5.14
CA GLU A 126 9.44 -5.49 -4.99
C GLU A 126 9.84 -4.07 -5.40
N LYS A 127 9.11 -3.47 -6.35
CA LYS A 127 9.32 -2.08 -6.80
C LYS A 127 8.72 -1.06 -5.82
N MET A 128 7.94 -1.50 -4.84
CA MET A 128 7.36 -0.63 -3.81
C MET A 128 8.47 -0.09 -2.92
N LYS A 129 8.51 1.24 -2.73
CA LYS A 129 9.44 1.85 -1.78
C LYS A 129 8.69 2.54 -0.64
N ILE A 130 9.24 2.39 0.56
CA ILE A 130 8.71 2.96 1.79
C ILE A 130 9.82 3.80 2.42
N SER A 131 9.48 5.02 2.80
CA SER A 131 10.38 5.96 3.49
C SER A 131 9.59 6.74 4.54
N PRO A 132 10.25 7.56 5.38
CA PRO A 132 9.56 8.49 6.27
C PRO A 132 8.57 9.43 5.54
N PHE A 133 8.83 9.73 4.26
CA PHE A 133 7.94 10.55 3.44
C PHE A 133 6.60 9.89 3.15
N GLY A 134 6.59 8.56 3.04
CA GLY A 134 5.44 7.79 2.60
C GLY A 134 5.84 6.57 1.78
N LEU A 135 4.86 6.04 1.06
CA LEU A 135 4.99 4.90 0.17
C LEU A 135 4.77 5.35 -1.28
N TYR A 136 5.53 4.78 -2.21
CA TYR A 136 5.17 4.80 -3.62
C TYR A 136 5.35 3.43 -4.27
N ILE A 137 4.59 3.20 -5.33
CA ILE A 137 4.69 2.00 -6.17
C ILE A 137 4.42 2.37 -7.63
N ASP A 138 5.18 1.75 -8.54
CA ASP A 138 4.99 1.86 -9.99
C ASP A 138 4.03 0.77 -10.47
N LEU A 139 2.87 1.17 -11.00
CA LEU A 139 1.83 0.27 -11.49
C LEU A 139 1.64 0.41 -13.01
N ASN A 140 2.61 0.98 -13.73
CA ASN A 140 2.49 1.17 -15.19
C ASN A 140 2.42 -0.15 -15.98
N GLU A 141 2.92 -1.24 -15.41
CA GLU A 141 2.86 -2.61 -15.97
C GLU A 141 1.53 -3.33 -15.64
N CYS A 142 0.64 -2.70 -14.86
CA CYS A 142 -0.64 -3.28 -14.45
C CYS A 142 -1.79 -2.70 -15.28
N ASP A 143 -2.20 -3.41 -16.33
CA ASP A 143 -3.32 -2.98 -17.17
C ASP A 143 -4.66 -3.66 -16.79
N GLN A 144 -4.64 -4.60 -15.83
CA GLN A 144 -5.83 -5.34 -15.41
C GLN A 144 -6.46 -4.75 -14.15
N SER A 145 -7.77 -4.46 -14.21
CA SER A 145 -8.50 -3.87 -13.08
C SER A 145 -8.48 -4.74 -11.82
N LEU A 146 -8.45 -6.07 -11.98
CA LEU A 146 -8.44 -7.01 -10.86
C LEU A 146 -7.11 -6.98 -10.11
N GLU A 147 -5.98 -6.91 -10.84
CA GLU A 147 -4.64 -6.79 -10.27
C GLU A 147 -4.48 -5.47 -9.51
N LEU A 148 -4.92 -4.36 -10.10
CA LEU A 148 -4.92 -3.06 -9.43
C LEU A 148 -5.77 -3.08 -8.15
N LYS A 149 -6.97 -3.65 -8.19
CA LYS A 149 -7.83 -3.79 -6.99
C LYS A 149 -7.14 -4.62 -5.90
N PHE A 150 -6.47 -5.70 -6.28
CA PHE A 150 -5.74 -6.57 -5.37
C PHE A 150 -4.57 -5.84 -4.70
N ILE A 151 -3.73 -5.17 -5.51
CA ILE A 151 -2.56 -4.43 -5.03
C ILE A 151 -2.99 -3.30 -4.09
N ILE A 152 -3.95 -2.46 -4.50
CA ILE A 152 -4.44 -1.34 -3.70
C ILE A 152 -4.99 -1.84 -2.36
N LYS A 153 -5.75 -2.94 -2.35
CA LYS A 153 -6.27 -3.52 -1.09
C LYS A 153 -5.18 -4.06 -0.17
N LYS A 154 -4.16 -4.73 -0.72
CA LYS A 154 -3.02 -5.17 0.09
C LYS A 154 -2.29 -3.98 0.69
N ILE A 155 -2.02 -2.94 -0.10
CA ILE A 155 -1.36 -1.72 0.39
C ILE A 155 -2.21 -1.03 1.46
N ALA A 156 -3.54 -0.94 1.25
CA ALA A 156 -4.46 -0.35 2.21
C ALA A 156 -4.45 -1.11 3.54
N LYS A 157 -4.49 -2.45 3.50
CA LYS A 157 -4.35 -3.30 4.70
C LYS A 157 -3.00 -3.10 5.40
N LEU A 158 -1.90 -3.01 4.64
CA LEU A 158 -0.55 -2.78 5.18
C LEU A 158 -0.39 -1.40 5.85
N LYS A 159 -1.18 -0.41 5.42
CA LYS A 159 -1.15 0.96 5.95
C LYS A 159 -2.31 1.28 6.88
N ASP A 160 -3.13 0.29 7.21
CA ASP A 160 -4.33 0.43 8.03
C ASP A 160 -5.26 1.54 7.51
N ILE A 161 -5.49 1.53 6.19
CA ILE A 161 -6.36 2.48 5.50
C ILE A 161 -7.66 1.78 5.13
N ASP A 162 -8.77 2.34 5.61
CA ASP A 162 -10.09 1.93 5.15
C ASP A 162 -10.40 2.55 3.79
N LEU A 163 -10.72 1.70 2.81
CA LEU A 163 -11.06 2.09 1.45
C LEU A 163 -12.45 1.59 1.10
N SER A 164 -13.39 2.53 0.97
CA SER A 164 -14.72 2.22 0.45
C SER A 164 -14.66 1.71 -1.00
N ARG A 165 -15.71 0.99 -1.42
CA ARG A 165 -15.81 0.43 -2.78
C ARG A 165 -15.69 1.50 -3.87
N ASN A 166 -16.32 2.67 -3.66
CA ASN A 166 -16.30 3.77 -4.62
C ASN A 166 -14.90 4.39 -4.74
N ILE A 167 -14.19 4.54 -3.61
CA ILE A 167 -12.81 5.03 -3.60
C ILE A 167 -11.90 4.05 -4.36
N LEU A 168 -12.02 2.75 -4.09
CA LEU A 168 -11.22 1.73 -4.78
C LEU A 168 -11.45 1.76 -6.30
N GLN A 169 -12.71 1.83 -6.74
CA GLN A 169 -13.05 1.91 -8.17
C GLN A 169 -12.45 3.16 -8.81
N LYS A 170 -12.57 4.31 -8.14
CA LYS A 170 -12.00 5.58 -8.60
C LYS A 170 -10.48 5.52 -8.75
N LEU A 171 -9.77 4.97 -7.77
CA LEU A 171 -8.31 4.79 -7.83
C LEU A 171 -7.88 3.88 -8.99
N VAL A 172 -8.60 2.77 -9.21
CA VAL A 172 -8.33 1.85 -10.32
C VAL A 172 -8.51 2.56 -11.66
N LEU A 173 -9.61 3.31 -11.82
CA LEU A 173 -9.86 4.07 -13.04
C LEU A 173 -8.75 5.10 -13.30
N TRP A 174 -8.33 5.84 -12.27
CA TRP A 174 -7.24 6.80 -12.37
C TRP A 174 -5.90 6.18 -12.80
N LEU A 175 -5.60 4.99 -12.30
CA LEU A 175 -4.38 4.25 -12.65
C LEU A 175 -4.43 3.73 -14.09
N LEU A 176 -5.56 3.20 -14.53
CA LEU A 176 -5.76 2.74 -15.91
C LEU A 176 -5.68 3.90 -16.92
N GLU A 177 -6.29 5.04 -16.60
CA GLU A 177 -6.21 6.24 -17.45
C GLU A 177 -4.83 6.92 -17.43
N LYS A 178 -3.94 6.54 -16.49
CA LYS A 178 -2.60 7.10 -16.30
C LYS A 178 -2.59 8.64 -16.21
N LYS A 179 -3.65 9.22 -15.65
CA LYS A 179 -3.77 10.68 -15.47
C LYS A 179 -2.78 11.19 -14.41
N PRO A 180 -2.15 12.36 -14.62
CA PRO A 180 -1.25 12.97 -13.64
C PRO A 180 -2.01 13.71 -12.54
N ASN A 181 -1.35 13.91 -11.39
CA ASN A 181 -1.74 14.86 -10.34
C ASN A 181 -3.16 14.71 -9.77
N LEU A 182 -3.56 13.47 -9.47
CA LEU A 182 -4.83 13.17 -8.80
C LEU A 182 -4.60 12.94 -7.32
N ARG A 183 -5.49 13.46 -6.46
CA ARG A 183 -5.39 13.39 -5.00
C ARG A 183 -6.71 12.92 -4.39
N LEU A 184 -6.61 12.10 -3.37
CA LEU A 184 -7.71 11.69 -2.51
C LEU A 184 -7.31 11.88 -1.05
N ASN A 185 -8.11 12.68 -0.34
CA ASN A 185 -7.85 12.99 1.06
C ASN A 185 -8.42 11.90 1.97
N LEU A 186 -7.63 11.43 2.93
CA LEU A 186 -8.05 10.53 3.98
C LEU A 186 -7.87 11.20 5.35
N LYS A 187 -8.46 10.60 6.39
CA LYS A 187 -8.30 11.10 7.77
C LYS A 187 -6.85 11.06 8.25
N ASN A 188 -6.09 10.04 7.83
CA ASN A 188 -4.72 9.74 8.31
C ASN A 188 -3.67 9.78 7.19
N GLY A 189 -3.84 10.68 6.21
CA GLY A 189 -2.92 10.85 5.09
C GLY A 189 -3.63 11.09 3.76
N ASP A 190 -2.87 11.13 2.68
CA ASP A 190 -3.42 11.33 1.33
C ASP A 190 -2.92 10.25 0.37
N ILE A 191 -3.80 9.86 -0.54
CA ILE A 191 -3.45 9.01 -1.68
C ILE A 191 -3.29 9.91 -2.91
N PHE A 192 -2.18 9.76 -3.62
CA PHE A 192 -1.98 10.40 -4.91
C PHE A 192 -1.86 9.37 -6.02
N VAL A 193 -2.39 9.70 -7.19
CA VAL A 193 -2.17 8.97 -8.44
C VAL A 193 -1.56 9.92 -9.44
N ASP A 194 -0.46 9.52 -10.07
CA ASP A 194 0.20 10.31 -11.09
C ASP A 194 0.83 9.38 -12.13
N ARG A 195 0.34 9.38 -13.37
CA ARG A 195 0.96 8.64 -14.51
C ARG A 195 1.26 7.16 -14.19
N GLY A 196 0.27 6.45 -13.66
CA GLY A 196 0.40 5.03 -13.30
C GLY A 196 1.17 4.76 -12.01
N TYR A 197 1.64 5.79 -11.30
CA TYR A 197 2.21 5.66 -9.96
C TYR A 197 1.13 5.89 -8.90
N LEU A 198 1.17 5.09 -7.84
CA LEU A 198 0.35 5.27 -6.64
C LEU A 198 1.25 5.70 -5.47
N PHE A 199 0.81 6.70 -4.72
CA PHE A 199 1.50 7.24 -3.56
C PHE A 199 0.58 7.28 -2.36
N ILE A 200 1.14 7.03 -1.17
CA ILE A 200 0.46 7.22 0.12
C ILE A 200 1.37 8.04 1.01
N LEU A 201 0.95 9.27 1.30
CA LEU A 201 1.73 10.21 2.12
C LEU A 201 1.07 10.39 3.48
N LYS A 202 1.90 10.47 4.53
CA LYS A 202 1.41 10.48 5.92
C LYS A 202 0.87 11.84 6.38
N ASN A 203 1.25 12.97 5.76
CA ASN A 203 0.69 14.32 5.94
C ASN A 203 1.39 15.34 5.03
N ASP A 204 0.75 16.49 4.79
CA ASP A 204 1.39 17.62 4.09
C ASP A 204 2.52 18.22 4.95
N PHE A 205 3.75 18.21 4.41
CA PHE A 205 4.91 18.80 5.06
C PHE A 205 4.83 20.33 5.01
N LYS A 206 4.54 20.98 6.15
CA LYS A 206 4.55 22.44 6.25
C LYS A 206 5.93 22.99 5.87
N THR A 207 5.96 23.84 4.85
CA THR A 207 7.19 24.49 4.39
C THR A 207 7.46 25.76 5.20
N LEU A 208 8.60 25.79 5.90
CA LEU A 208 9.07 26.99 6.56
C LEU A 208 9.89 27.82 5.55
N LYS A 209 9.40 29.02 5.21
CA LYS A 209 10.13 29.95 4.34
C LYS A 209 11.38 30.45 5.07
N ARG A 210 12.52 29.81 4.84
CA ARG A 210 13.82 30.24 5.37
C ARG A 210 14.86 30.13 4.26
N LYS A 211 15.68 31.17 4.10
CA LYS A 211 16.86 31.15 3.23
C LYS A 211 18.08 30.86 4.11
N ILE A 212 18.81 29.79 3.82
CA ILE A 212 20.03 29.41 4.57
C ILE A 212 21.22 29.34 3.63
N LEU A 213 22.35 29.91 4.03
CA LEU A 213 23.62 29.82 3.30
C LEU A 213 24.17 28.38 3.39
N VAL A 214 24.45 27.78 2.24
CA VAL A 214 25.05 26.44 2.12
C VAL A 214 26.54 26.55 2.44
N LYS A 215 26.97 25.90 3.52
CA LYS A 215 28.38 25.77 3.94
C LYS A 215 28.69 24.31 4.21
N GLU A 216 29.96 23.91 4.16
CA GLU A 216 30.44 22.58 4.54
C GLU A 216 30.18 22.32 6.03
N LYS A 217 29.00 21.81 6.34
CA LYS A 217 28.54 21.40 7.65
C LYS A 217 27.25 20.60 7.54
N ASN A 218 26.86 19.98 8.65
CA ASN A 218 25.51 19.47 8.83
C ASN A 218 24.62 20.57 9.41
N PHE A 219 23.40 20.70 8.90
CA PHE A 219 22.41 21.62 9.44
C PHE A 219 21.00 21.16 9.10
N ASP A 220 20.02 21.68 9.84
CA ASP A 220 18.62 21.41 9.57
C ASP A 220 17.99 22.48 8.69
N PHE A 221 17.14 22.05 7.76
CA PHE A 221 16.33 22.89 6.90
C PHE A 221 14.85 22.46 7.00
N GLY A 222 14.14 22.99 7.98
CA GLY A 222 12.79 22.51 8.32
C GLY A 222 12.81 21.06 8.78
N ILE A 223 12.13 20.18 8.04
CA ILE A 223 12.09 18.73 8.29
C ILE A 223 13.27 17.96 7.69
N TRP A 224 14.18 18.65 6.99
CA TRP A 224 15.31 18.04 6.30
C TRP A 224 16.58 18.16 7.14
N GLN A 225 17.29 17.04 7.31
CA GLN A 225 18.71 17.03 7.67
C GLN A 225 19.52 17.23 6.40
N VAL A 226 20.36 18.25 6.39
CA VAL A 226 21.23 18.61 5.25
C VAL A 226 22.66 18.34 5.62
N ARG A 227 23.37 17.59 4.78
CA ARG A 227 24.81 17.34 4.88
C ARG A 227 25.50 17.90 3.64
N VAL A 228 26.46 18.78 3.85
CA VAL A 228 27.28 19.35 2.78
C VAL A 228 28.73 18.93 3.00
N THR A 229 29.31 18.26 2.03
CA THR A 229 30.72 17.81 2.07
C THR A 229 31.46 18.30 0.84
N LYS A 230 32.69 18.77 1.00
CA LYS A 230 33.59 19.05 -0.13
C LYS A 230 34.21 17.76 -0.63
N ILE A 231 34.23 17.59 -1.94
CA ILE A 231 34.91 16.50 -2.62
C ILE A 231 35.78 17.06 -3.74
N LYS A 232 36.94 16.43 -3.98
CA LYS A 232 37.79 16.73 -5.13
C LYS A 232 37.25 15.97 -6.34
N ASN A 233 37.11 16.66 -7.46
CA ASN A 233 36.70 16.06 -8.72
C ASN A 233 37.92 15.43 -9.39
N ASN A 234 37.92 14.12 -9.53
CA ASN A 234 38.81 13.43 -10.47
C ASN A 234 37.98 13.15 -11.73
N ASP A 235 38.57 13.32 -12.92
CA ASP A 235 37.86 13.34 -14.21
C ASP A 235 37.04 12.05 -14.51
N ASP A 236 37.17 11.00 -13.70
CA ASP A 236 36.45 9.71 -13.81
C ASP A 236 35.21 9.54 -12.90
N MET A 237 34.85 10.52 -12.04
CA MET A 237 33.72 10.35 -11.12
C MET A 237 32.35 10.43 -11.82
N LYS A 238 31.69 9.28 -12.01
CA LYS A 238 30.25 9.23 -12.32
C LYS A 238 29.42 9.57 -11.07
N PHE A 239 28.86 10.77 -11.03
CA PHE A 239 27.93 11.16 -9.96
C PHE A 239 26.57 10.49 -10.13
N SER A 240 26.15 9.68 -9.15
CA SER A 240 24.77 9.18 -9.08
C SER A 240 23.82 10.32 -8.70
N LEU A 241 23.01 10.74 -9.68
CA LEU A 241 22.06 11.83 -9.50
C LEU A 241 20.77 11.31 -8.89
N SER A 242 20.25 12.05 -7.92
CA SER A 242 18.92 11.78 -7.38
C SER A 242 17.83 12.35 -8.28
N ASN A 243 16.73 11.62 -8.38
CA ASN A 243 15.47 12.07 -8.94
C ASN A 243 14.35 11.93 -7.89
N TRP A 244 13.12 12.29 -8.25
CA TRP A 244 12.00 12.23 -7.32
C TRP A 244 11.74 10.84 -6.74
N GLN A 245 12.07 9.75 -7.42
CA GLN A 245 11.92 8.37 -6.90
C GLN A 245 12.92 8.09 -5.78
N ASN A 246 14.08 8.75 -5.79
CA ASN A 246 15.07 8.65 -4.71
C ASN A 246 14.58 9.23 -3.39
N LEU A 247 13.53 10.06 -3.41
CA LEU A 247 12.87 10.57 -2.20
C LEU A 247 12.39 9.43 -1.30
N PHE A 248 11.94 8.33 -1.92
CA PHE A 248 11.50 7.13 -1.22
C PHE A 248 12.63 6.12 -1.01
N SER A 249 13.87 6.51 -1.28
CA SER A 249 15.10 5.70 -1.14
C SER A 249 16.03 6.28 -0.06
N ASN A 250 15.45 7.00 0.91
CA ASN A 250 16.05 7.61 2.11
C ASN A 250 16.89 8.89 1.97
N SER A 251 17.43 9.24 0.81
CA SER A 251 18.12 10.53 0.66
C SER A 251 18.13 11.01 -0.77
N LEU A 252 18.21 12.34 -0.94
CA LEU A 252 18.44 12.99 -2.22
C LEU A 252 19.78 13.70 -2.19
N SER A 253 20.50 13.64 -3.30
CA SER A 253 21.82 14.25 -3.47
C SER A 253 21.92 15.04 -4.76
N ILE A 254 22.62 16.17 -4.69
CA ILE A 254 23.09 16.93 -5.84
C ILE A 254 24.57 17.28 -5.67
N TYR A 255 25.23 17.50 -6.80
CA TYR A 255 26.64 17.86 -6.88
C TYR A 255 26.76 19.20 -7.59
N LEU A 256 27.37 20.18 -6.94
CA LEU A 256 27.52 21.54 -7.45
C LEU A 256 28.99 21.99 -7.33
N PRO A 257 29.52 22.82 -8.25
CA PRO A 257 30.84 23.42 -8.07
C PRO A 257 30.90 24.20 -6.76
N GLU A 258 32.04 24.19 -6.07
CA GLU A 258 32.22 25.03 -4.87
C GLU A 258 31.97 26.51 -5.20
N ASN A 259 30.89 27.06 -4.64
CA ASN A 259 30.48 28.44 -4.82
C ASN A 259 29.51 28.84 -3.69
N LYS A 260 29.10 30.10 -3.65
CA LYS A 260 28.14 30.64 -2.68
C LYS A 260 26.71 30.31 -3.11
N TYR A 261 26.08 29.38 -2.38
CA TYR A 261 24.70 28.98 -2.62
C TYR A 261 23.79 29.21 -1.41
N TYR A 262 22.50 29.31 -1.68
CA TYR A 262 21.46 29.41 -0.68
C TYR A 262 20.42 28.32 -0.87
N MET A 263 20.08 27.63 0.21
CA MET A 263 18.96 26.69 0.22
C MET A 263 17.67 27.45 0.56
N ASN A 264 16.60 27.15 -0.19
CA ASN A 264 15.27 27.72 0.01
C ASN A 264 14.19 26.70 -0.45
N TYR A 265 12.93 26.93 -0.12
CA TYR A 265 11.83 26.23 -0.80
C TYR A 265 11.55 26.87 -2.17
N PRO A 266 11.13 26.07 -3.17
CA PRO A 266 10.90 26.57 -4.50
C PRO A 266 9.82 27.66 -4.56
N ILE A 267 10.23 28.80 -5.11
CA ILE A 267 9.34 29.92 -5.48
C ILE A 267 8.89 29.68 -6.92
N ALA A 268 7.69 30.14 -7.28
CA ALA A 268 7.16 30.00 -8.64
C ALA A 268 8.17 30.54 -9.68
N SER A 269 8.78 29.63 -10.45
CA SER A 269 9.74 29.94 -11.51
C SER A 269 9.32 29.22 -12.79
N LYS A 270 9.22 29.96 -13.89
CA LYS A 270 8.88 29.40 -15.22
C LYS A 270 9.87 28.29 -15.63
N TYR A 271 11.15 28.48 -15.33
CA TYR A 271 12.20 27.51 -15.62
C TYR A 271 12.01 26.20 -14.84
N LEU A 272 11.85 26.26 -13.50
CA LEU A 272 11.65 25.07 -12.69
C LEU A 272 10.38 24.31 -13.08
N LYS A 273 9.29 25.04 -13.38
CA LYS A 273 8.04 24.44 -13.84
C LYS A 273 8.27 23.62 -15.11
N LYS A 274 8.93 24.19 -16.12
CA LYS A 274 9.25 23.51 -17.39
C LYS A 274 10.19 22.32 -17.17
N LEU A 275 11.20 22.46 -16.30
CA LEU A 275 12.13 21.38 -15.96
C LEU A 275 11.40 20.18 -15.35
N TRP A 276 10.55 20.42 -14.35
CA TRP A 276 9.79 19.38 -13.67
C TRP A 276 8.72 18.74 -14.54
N GLU A 277 8.10 19.49 -15.45
CA GLU A 277 7.19 18.94 -16.46
C GLU A 277 7.92 17.99 -17.40
N ASN A 278 9.05 18.41 -17.98
CA ASN A 278 9.87 17.59 -18.86
C ASN A 278 10.37 16.31 -18.18
N LYS A 279 10.74 16.41 -16.90
CA LYS A 279 11.23 15.28 -16.09
C LYS A 279 10.11 14.51 -15.40
N LYS A 280 8.84 14.80 -15.70
CA LYS A 280 7.65 14.14 -15.14
C LYS A 280 7.69 14.06 -13.59
N VAL A 281 8.15 15.12 -12.94
CA VAL A 281 8.14 15.22 -11.48
C VAL A 281 6.69 15.45 -11.01
N PRO A 282 6.14 14.60 -10.13
CA PRO A 282 4.78 14.75 -9.60
C PRO A 282 4.58 16.11 -8.93
N ALA A 283 3.45 16.78 -9.21
CA ALA A 283 3.29 18.19 -8.83
C ALA A 283 3.22 18.41 -7.32
N PHE A 284 2.65 17.46 -6.57
CA PHE A 284 2.59 17.52 -5.10
C PHE A 284 3.97 17.45 -4.44
N LEU A 285 4.98 16.83 -5.07
CA LEU A 285 6.36 16.78 -4.54
C LEU A 285 7.12 18.09 -4.71
N ARG A 286 6.80 18.86 -5.76
CA ARG A 286 7.56 20.03 -6.21
C ARG A 286 7.72 21.10 -5.15
N ARG A 287 6.76 21.24 -4.23
CA ARG A 287 6.81 22.23 -3.14
C ARG A 287 7.37 21.68 -1.83
N GLN A 288 7.47 20.36 -1.69
CA GLN A 288 7.83 19.72 -0.42
C GLN A 288 9.35 19.55 -0.26
N VAL A 289 10.10 19.62 -1.36
CA VAL A 289 11.56 19.45 -1.37
C VAL A 289 12.26 20.80 -1.59
N PRO A 290 13.30 21.14 -0.81
CA PRO A 290 14.06 22.37 -1.00
C PRO A 290 14.80 22.39 -2.34
N ILE A 291 15.21 23.59 -2.75
CA ILE A 291 16.07 23.87 -3.90
C ILE A 291 17.32 24.60 -3.44
N VAL A 292 18.35 24.60 -4.27
CA VAL A 292 19.59 25.35 -4.05
C VAL A 292 19.69 26.44 -5.13
N CYS A 293 19.97 27.67 -4.72
CA CYS A 293 20.08 28.84 -5.62
C CYS A 293 21.47 29.46 -5.52
N SER A 294 22.08 29.81 -6.65
CA SER A 294 23.30 30.64 -6.68
C SER A 294 22.98 32.12 -6.53
N GLU A 295 24.00 32.94 -6.29
CA GLU A 295 23.87 34.42 -6.31
C GLU A 295 23.39 34.95 -7.66
N ASN A 296 23.80 34.29 -8.76
CA ASN A 296 23.39 34.60 -10.14
C ASN A 296 21.97 34.12 -10.48
N LYS A 297 21.15 33.78 -9.47
CA LYS A 297 19.77 33.28 -9.60
C LYS A 297 19.63 31.94 -10.36
N GLU A 298 20.72 31.20 -10.58
CA GLU A 298 20.61 29.85 -11.09
C GLU A 298 20.00 28.95 -10.04
N THR A 299 19.12 28.03 -10.45
CA THR A 299 18.38 27.17 -9.54
C THR A 299 18.64 25.70 -9.82
N TYR A 300 18.92 24.96 -8.75
CA TYR A 300 19.25 23.55 -8.72
C TYR A 300 18.24 22.81 -7.85
N ASP A 301 17.76 21.66 -8.31
CA ASP A 301 16.74 20.88 -7.62
C ASP A 301 17.15 19.41 -7.46
N PHE A 302 16.55 18.74 -6.49
CA PHE A 302 16.85 17.35 -6.14
C PHE A 302 15.94 16.33 -6.84
N LEU A 303 14.91 16.79 -7.57
CA LEU A 303 13.81 15.94 -8.07
C LEU A 303 13.94 15.60 -9.56
N SER A 304 14.59 16.46 -10.34
CA SER A 304 14.62 16.37 -11.80
C SER A 304 15.68 15.40 -12.34
N GLY A 305 16.67 15.02 -11.53
CA GLY A 305 17.84 14.26 -11.99
C GLY A 305 18.62 14.98 -13.08
N LYS A 306 18.53 16.32 -13.17
CA LYS A 306 19.28 17.10 -14.16
C LYS A 306 20.78 16.97 -13.89
N ASN A 307 21.52 16.58 -14.91
CA ASN A 307 22.98 16.54 -14.86
C ASN A 307 23.56 17.93 -15.12
N PHE A 308 24.58 18.30 -14.35
CA PHE A 308 25.35 19.52 -14.54
C PHE A 308 26.76 19.09 -14.93
N LYS A 309 27.31 19.64 -16.03
CA LYS A 309 28.71 19.37 -16.39
C LYS A 309 29.60 20.01 -15.33
N LEU A 310 30.24 19.20 -14.49
CA LEU A 310 31.11 19.66 -13.41
C LEU A 310 32.56 19.69 -13.91
N LYS A 311 32.98 20.83 -14.47
CA LYS A 311 34.38 21.10 -14.84
C LYS A 311 35.08 21.92 -13.74
N HIS A 312 34.98 21.48 -12.48
CA HIS A 312 35.58 22.17 -11.34
C HIS A 312 36.35 21.19 -10.45
N LYS A 313 37.53 21.61 -9.95
CA LYS A 313 38.38 20.81 -9.05
C LYS A 313 37.71 20.51 -7.71
N ASN A 314 36.93 21.46 -7.19
CA ASN A 314 36.21 21.32 -5.91
C ASN A 314 34.70 21.33 -6.13
N ILE A 315 34.02 20.36 -5.52
CA ILE A 315 32.58 20.16 -5.66
C ILE A 315 31.96 20.05 -4.26
N PHE A 316 30.81 20.69 -4.06
CA PHE A 316 29.90 20.41 -2.95
C PHE A 316 28.98 19.25 -3.30
N LYS A 317 29.07 18.18 -2.50
CA LYS A 317 28.02 17.15 -2.43
C LYS A 317 27.03 17.58 -1.35
N ILE A 318 25.81 17.91 -1.77
CA ILE A 318 24.72 18.31 -0.87
C ILE A 318 23.76 17.13 -0.81
N VAL A 319 23.57 16.57 0.39
CA VAL A 319 22.64 15.47 0.66
C VAL A 319 21.54 15.97 1.59
N ILE A 320 20.29 15.70 1.25
CA ILE A 320 19.13 15.95 2.10
C ILE A 320 18.44 14.64 2.47
N LYS A 321 18.04 14.52 3.73
CA LYS A 321 17.31 13.36 4.27
C LYS A 321 16.21 13.87 5.20
N LEU A 322 15.06 13.19 5.22
CA LEU A 322 14.00 13.51 6.18
C LEU A 322 14.41 13.09 7.59
N LYS A 323 14.09 13.94 8.56
CA LYS A 323 14.30 13.68 10.00
C LYS A 323 13.56 12.44 10.48
#